data_AF-A0A667WLJ5-F1
#
_entry.id   AF-A0A667WLJ5-F1
#
_cell.length_a   1.000
_cell.length_b   1.000
_cell.length_c   1.000
_cell.angle_alpha   90.00
_cell.angle_beta   90.00
_cell.angle_gamma   90.00
#
_symmetry.space_group_name_H-M   'P 1'
#
loop_
_entity.id
_entity.type
_entity.pdbx_description
1 polymer ?
#
loop_
_entity_poly.entity_id
_entity_poly.type
_entity_poly.pdbx_seq_one_letter_code
_entity_poly.pdbx_strand_id
1 'polypeptide(L)'
;QDIRVTMAFLNLSSDAQYDLEYDGDELLYVDPVTYAIVQRLPEFAEQWTPDPQLPGDTYVSIGTCLYNIPTCIKGEKNPPEAIEVEVHTDHQVMETAVCVCGVLLGVMGVAAGVWFIRKANRSLSPL
;
A
#
# COMPACT_ATOMS: atom_id res chain seq x y z
N GLN A 1 -22.43 -2.60 18.25
CA GLN A 1 -23.11 -1.75 17.24
C GLN A 1 -22.10 -1.56 16.13
N ASP A 2 -22.46 -1.84 14.89
CA ASP A 2 -21.58 -1.61 13.73
C ASP A 2 -21.37 -0.10 13.53
N ILE A 3 -20.12 0.33 13.35
CA ILE A 3 -19.75 1.72 13.12
C ILE A 3 -19.14 1.84 11.73
N ARG A 4 -19.72 2.71 10.91
CA ARG A 4 -19.19 3.08 9.60
C ARG A 4 -18.30 4.31 9.75
N VAL A 5 -17.03 4.16 9.40
CA VAL A 5 -16.04 5.24 9.45
C VAL A 5 -15.73 5.70 8.03
N THR A 6 -15.74 7.00 7.78
CA THR A 6 -15.37 7.58 6.50
C THR A 6 -14.39 8.72 6.72
N MET A 7 -13.23 8.64 6.08
CA MET A 7 -12.19 9.64 6.13
C MET A 7 -11.82 10.07 4.71
N ALA A 8 -11.60 11.36 4.47
CA ALA A 8 -11.12 11.84 3.18
C ALA A 8 -10.22 13.06 3.36
N PHE A 9 -9.29 13.24 2.43
CA PHE A 9 -8.34 14.35 2.41
C PHE A 9 -8.60 15.27 1.21
N LEU A 10 -8.35 16.58 1.38
CA LEU A 10 -8.52 17.55 0.31
C LEU A 10 -7.54 17.24 -0.84
N ASN A 11 -8.06 17.22 -2.07
CA ASN A 11 -7.31 16.96 -3.31
C ASN A 11 -6.68 15.55 -3.45
N LEU A 12 -7.03 14.60 -2.58
CA LEU A 12 -6.51 13.23 -2.62
C LEU A 12 -7.69 12.23 -2.57
N SER A 13 -8.38 12.08 -3.70
CA SER A 13 -9.51 11.14 -3.80
C SER A 13 -9.07 9.68 -3.70
N SER A 14 -7.81 9.37 -4.05
CA SER A 14 -7.21 8.05 -3.87
C SER A 14 -6.99 7.67 -2.40
N ASP A 15 -6.88 8.67 -1.52
CA ASP A 15 -6.52 8.47 -0.12
C ASP A 15 -7.76 8.54 0.79
N ALA A 16 -8.94 8.64 0.18
CA ALA A 16 -10.20 8.50 0.89
C ALA A 16 -10.33 7.07 1.41
N GLN A 17 -10.78 6.92 2.65
CA GLN A 17 -10.95 5.63 3.32
C GLN A 17 -12.39 5.48 3.79
N TYR A 18 -12.88 4.24 3.71
CA TYR A 18 -14.19 3.86 4.18
C TYR A 18 -14.09 2.48 4.80
N ASP A 19 -14.29 2.43 6.12
CA ASP A 19 -14.04 1.25 6.93
C ASP A 19 -15.26 0.90 7.76
N LEU A 20 -15.43 -0.38 8.02
CA LEU A 20 -16.46 -0.91 8.89
C LEU A 20 -15.79 -1.43 10.16
N GLU A 21 -16.17 -0.87 11.30
CA GLU A 21 -15.58 -1.20 12.59
C GLU A 21 -16.60 -1.85 13.52
N TYR A 22 -16.11 -2.80 14.31
CA TYR A 22 -16.85 -3.40 15.41
C TYR A 22 -15.95 -3.49 16.64
N ASP A 23 -16.41 -2.92 17.75
CA ASP A 23 -15.65 -2.82 19.02
C ASP A 23 -14.24 -2.19 18.87
N GLY A 24 -14.06 -1.31 17.87
CA GLY A 24 -12.81 -0.62 17.59
C GLY A 24 -11.84 -1.40 16.69
N ASP A 25 -12.22 -2.60 16.26
CA ASP A 25 -11.48 -3.39 15.28
C ASP A 25 -12.09 -3.23 13.88
N GLU A 26 -11.24 -3.06 12.87
CA GLU A 26 -11.65 -3.01 11.47
C GLU A 26 -12.07 -4.41 10.99
N LEU A 27 -13.31 -4.54 10.54
CA LEU A 27 -13.85 -5.76 9.95
C LEU A 27 -13.57 -5.85 8.45
N LEU A 28 -13.70 -4.72 7.76
CA LEU A 28 -13.46 -4.59 6.33
C LEU A 28 -13.19 -3.13 5.96
N TYR A 29 -12.62 -2.94 4.78
CA TYR A 29 -12.57 -1.66 4.08
C TYR A 29 -13.14 -1.79 2.67
N VAL A 30 -13.46 -0.65 2.07
CA VAL A 30 -13.84 -0.57 0.65
C VAL A 30 -12.76 0.19 -0.10
N ASP A 31 -12.16 -0.45 -1.12
CA ASP A 31 -11.17 0.19 -1.98
C ASP A 31 -11.81 1.42 -2.67
N PRO A 32 -11.30 2.64 -2.47
CA PRO A 32 -11.94 3.86 -2.96
C PRO A 32 -11.85 4.03 -4.49
N VAL A 33 -11.00 3.25 -5.17
CA VAL A 33 -10.79 3.28 -6.62
C VAL A 33 -11.62 2.20 -7.30
N THR A 34 -11.53 0.96 -6.82
CA THR A 34 -12.22 -0.19 -7.43
C THR A 34 -13.57 -0.47 -6.81
N TYR A 35 -13.89 0.15 -5.67
CA TYR A 35 -15.09 -0.13 -4.86
C TYR A 35 -15.23 -1.61 -4.48
N ALA A 36 -14.10 -2.31 -4.41
CA ALA A 36 -14.07 -3.70 -3.97
C ALA A 36 -14.13 -3.74 -2.44
N ILE A 37 -14.96 -4.64 -1.92
CA ILE A 37 -15.03 -4.89 -0.48
C ILE A 37 -13.92 -5.86 -0.10
N VAL A 38 -13.07 -5.45 0.83
CA VAL A 38 -11.95 -6.26 1.33
C VAL A 38 -12.13 -6.51 2.81
N GLN A 39 -12.41 -7.77 3.18
CA GLN A 39 -12.50 -8.18 4.58
C GLN A 39 -11.10 -8.34 5.18
N ARG A 40 -10.90 -7.84 6.41
CA ARG A 40 -9.60 -7.88 7.11
C ARG A 40 -9.12 -9.30 7.38
N LEU A 41 -10.01 -10.17 7.85
CA LEU A 41 -9.70 -11.56 8.15
C LEU A 41 -10.47 -12.51 7.23
N PRO A 42 -9.80 -13.51 6.64
CA PRO A 42 -10.45 -14.46 5.73
C PRO A 42 -11.50 -15.33 6.43
N GLU A 43 -11.34 -15.59 7.74
CA GLU A 43 -12.32 -16.31 8.56
C GLU A 43 -13.68 -15.58 8.68
N PHE A 44 -13.71 -14.25 8.50
CA PHE A 44 -14.97 -13.51 8.47
C PHE A 44 -15.78 -13.77 7.21
N ALA A 45 -15.12 -14.09 6.08
CA ALA A 45 -15.79 -14.40 4.82
C ALA A 45 -16.58 -15.72 4.87
N GLU A 46 -16.19 -16.64 5.76
CA GLU A 46 -16.90 -17.91 5.95
C GLU A 46 -18.17 -17.76 6.80
N GLN A 47 -18.20 -16.78 7.70
CA GLN A 47 -19.27 -16.61 8.69
C GLN A 47 -20.27 -15.51 8.34
N TRP A 48 -19.86 -14.52 7.55
CA TRP A 48 -20.67 -13.37 7.23
C TRP A 48 -20.38 -12.82 5.83
N THR A 49 -21.44 -12.36 5.15
CA THR A 49 -21.35 -11.74 3.83
C THR A 49 -21.61 -10.23 3.98
N PRO A 50 -20.70 -9.37 3.47
CA PRO A 50 -20.90 -7.92 3.49
C PRO A 50 -22.16 -7.49 2.76
N ASP A 51 -22.73 -6.35 3.17
CA ASP A 51 -23.89 -5.76 2.51
C ASP A 51 -23.58 -5.47 1.03
N PRO A 52 -24.34 -6.01 0.07
CA PRO A 52 -24.14 -5.75 -1.35
C PRO A 52 -24.25 -4.26 -1.74
N GLN A 53 -24.92 -3.43 -0.92
CA GLN A 53 -25.08 -1.99 -1.17
C GLN A 53 -23.88 -1.16 -0.70
N LEU A 54 -22.98 -1.76 0.08
CA LEU A 54 -21.84 -1.06 0.68
C LEU A 54 -21.01 -0.25 -0.33
N PRO A 55 -20.73 -0.72 -1.57
CA PRO A 55 -20.01 0.08 -2.57
C PRO A 55 -20.71 1.40 -2.93
N GLY A 56 -22.04 1.36 -3.04
CA GLY A 56 -22.86 2.54 -3.32
C GLY A 56 -22.89 3.50 -2.13
N ASP A 57 -23.02 2.97 -0.92
CA ASP A 57 -22.95 3.76 0.32
C ASP A 57 -21.59 4.44 0.46
N THR A 58 -20.49 3.72 0.18
CA THR A 58 -19.13 4.24 0.17
C THR A 58 -18.97 5.37 -0.83
N TYR A 59 -19.46 5.21 -2.07
CA TYR A 59 -19.42 6.26 -3.09
C TYR A 59 -20.07 7.56 -2.60
N VAL A 60 -21.27 7.46 -2.02
CA VAL A 60 -22.00 8.62 -1.50
C VAL A 60 -21.31 9.21 -0.27
N SER A 61 -20.81 8.37 0.64
CA SER A 61 -20.15 8.82 1.87
C SER A 61 -18.84 9.56 1.58
N ILE A 62 -17.97 8.99 0.74
CA ILE A 62 -16.71 9.63 0.31
C ILE A 62 -17.01 10.93 -0.44
N GLY A 63 -17.98 10.92 -1.37
CA GLY A 63 -18.37 12.12 -2.11
C GLY A 63 -18.87 13.24 -1.18
N THR A 64 -19.66 12.89 -0.17
CA THR A 64 -20.14 13.83 0.85
C THR A 64 -19.00 14.37 1.70
N CYS A 65 -18.08 13.50 2.12
CA CYS A 65 -16.90 13.89 2.88
C CYS A 65 -16.06 14.92 2.11
N LEU A 66 -15.66 14.59 0.87
CA LEU A 66 -14.89 15.46 -0.02
C LEU A 66 -15.59 16.81 -0.28
N TYR A 67 -16.92 16.79 -0.44
CA TYR A 67 -17.71 18.00 -0.62
C TYR A 67 -17.69 18.92 0.62
N ASN A 68 -17.71 18.33 1.82
CA ASN A 68 -17.77 19.08 3.08
C ASN A 68 -16.42 19.71 3.46
N ILE A 69 -15.29 19.06 3.18
CA ILE A 69 -13.94 19.53 3.54
C ILE A 69 -13.69 21.02 3.22
N PRO A 70 -13.87 21.52 1.98
CA PRO A 70 -13.58 22.92 1.66
C PRO A 70 -14.49 23.90 2.41
N THR A 71 -15.70 23.47 2.78
CA THR A 71 -16.63 24.27 3.58
C THR A 71 -16.17 24.32 5.05
N CYS A 72 -15.77 23.18 5.61
CA CYS A 72 -15.24 23.08 6.97
C CYS A 72 -13.96 23.92 7.15
N ILE A 73 -13.01 23.83 6.22
CA ILE A 73 -11.76 24.62 6.24
C ILE A 73 -12.06 26.12 6.29
N LYS A 74 -13.01 26.59 5.46
CA LYS A 74 -13.43 28.00 5.45
C LYS A 74 -14.09 28.42 6.76
N GLY A 75 -14.92 27.55 7.35
CA GLY A 75 -15.66 27.81 8.57
C GLY A 75 -14.78 27.87 9.82
N GLU A 76 -13.85 26.92 9.95
CA GLU A 76 -12.96 26.82 11.11
C GLU A 76 -11.77 27.78 11.06
N LYS A 77 -11.54 28.44 9.91
CA LYS A 77 -10.33 29.25 9.64
C LYS A 77 -9.05 28.42 9.88
N ASN A 78 -9.15 27.12 9.64
CA ASN A 78 -8.04 26.20 9.83
C ASN A 78 -6.99 26.49 8.74
N PRO A 79 -5.70 26.69 9.08
CA PRO A 79 -4.66 26.70 8.07
C PRO A 79 -4.66 25.38 7.28
N PRO A 80 -4.16 25.38 6.02
CA PRO A 80 -4.04 24.14 5.25
C PRO A 80 -3.28 23.08 6.03
N GLU A 81 -3.83 21.87 6.09
CA GLU A 81 -3.14 20.73 6.69
C GLU A 81 -1.84 20.48 5.90
N ALA A 82 -0.72 20.41 6.61
CA ALA A 82 0.53 19.99 6.02
C ALA A 82 0.50 18.46 5.89
N ILE A 83 -0.02 17.98 4.77
CA ILE A 83 -0.01 16.56 4.43
C ILE A 83 1.43 16.22 4.04
N GLU A 84 2.13 15.45 4.87
CA GLU A 84 3.33 14.75 4.40
C GLU A 84 2.84 13.74 3.38
N VAL A 85 2.93 14.10 2.10
CA VAL A 85 2.67 13.16 1.01
C VAL A 85 3.75 12.11 1.09
N GLU A 86 3.48 11.03 1.81
CA GLU A 86 4.23 9.79 1.66
C GLU A 86 3.86 9.26 0.27
N VAL A 87 4.59 9.76 -0.74
CA VAL A 87 4.55 9.15 -2.05
C VAL A 87 4.94 7.70 -1.81
N HIS A 88 3.95 6.80 -1.90
CA HIS A 88 4.17 5.37 -1.97
C HIS A 88 4.86 5.08 -3.31
N THR A 89 6.10 5.54 -3.46
CA THR A 89 7.03 5.07 -4.47
C THR A 89 7.41 3.67 -4.03
N ASP A 90 6.51 2.74 -4.36
CA ASP A 90 6.89 1.47 -4.95
C ASP A 90 7.95 0.73 -4.12
N HIS A 91 7.68 0.55 -2.83
CA HIS A 91 8.51 -0.23 -1.90
C HIS A 91 8.86 -1.60 -2.51
N GLN A 92 7.89 -2.19 -3.21
CA GLN A 92 8.02 -3.42 -4.00
C GLN A 92 9.06 -3.30 -5.14
N VAL A 93 9.11 -2.17 -5.84
CA VAL A 93 10.10 -1.93 -6.92
C VAL A 93 11.49 -1.69 -6.37
N MET A 94 11.64 -1.00 -5.23
CA MET A 94 12.95 -0.85 -4.58
C MET A 94 13.49 -2.19 -4.08
N GLU A 95 12.66 -3.00 -3.42
CA GLU A 95 13.07 -4.33 -2.91
C GLU A 95 13.46 -5.29 -4.04
N THR A 96 12.70 -5.30 -5.13
CA THR A 96 13.02 -6.13 -6.31
C THR A 96 14.28 -5.66 -7.03
N ALA A 97 14.47 -4.34 -7.19
CA ALA A 97 15.67 -3.79 -7.81
C ALA A 97 16.94 -4.11 -7.01
N VAL A 98 16.90 -3.99 -5.68
CA VAL A 98 18.03 -4.31 -4.80
C VAL A 98 18.35 -5.81 -4.86
N CYS A 99 17.34 -6.68 -4.84
CA CYS A 99 17.52 -8.12 -4.95
C CYS A 99 18.18 -8.51 -6.30
N VAL A 100 17.66 -8.01 -7.42
CA VAL A 100 18.20 -8.31 -8.76
C VAL A 100 19.64 -7.80 -8.92
N CYS A 101 19.92 -6.56 -8.52
CA CYS A 101 21.27 -6.01 -8.54
C CYS A 101 22.23 -6.84 -7.67
N GLY A 102 21.79 -7.24 -6.47
CA GLY A 102 22.57 -8.06 -5.54
C GLY A 102 22.94 -9.42 -6.15
N VAL A 103 21.97 -10.10 -6.78
CA VAL A 103 22.20 -11.41 -7.44
C VAL A 103 23.20 -11.28 -8.58
N LEU A 104 23.07 -10.27 -9.43
CA LEU A 104 23.98 -10.05 -10.56
C LEU A 104 25.42 -9.79 -10.09
N LEU A 105 25.61 -8.94 -9.07
CA LEU A 105 26.92 -8.66 -8.49
C LEU A 105 27.53 -9.90 -7.82
N GLY A 106 26.71 -10.69 -7.13
CA GLY A 106 27.14 -11.96 -6.52
C GLY A 106 27.65 -12.97 -7.54
N VAL A 107 26.90 -13.19 -8.63
CA VAL A 107 27.30 -14.12 -9.71
C VAL A 107 28.60 -13.66 -10.39
N MET A 108 28.73 -12.35 -10.65
CA MET A 108 29.94 -11.76 -11.21
C MET A 108 31.16 -12.00 -10.29
N GLY A 109 30.99 -11.81 -8.98
CA GLY A 109 32.03 -12.07 -7.98
C GLY A 109 32.49 -13.53 -7.96
N VAL A 110 31.55 -14.48 -7.99
CA VAL A 110 31.86 -15.92 -8.04
C VAL A 110 32.61 -16.28 -9.32
N ALA A 111 32.14 -15.80 -10.48
CA ALA A 111 32.78 -16.07 -11.76
C ALA A 111 34.23 -15.53 -11.81
N ALA A 112 34.44 -14.29 -11.36
CA ALA A 112 35.76 -13.69 -11.27
C ALA A 112 36.68 -14.47 -10.31
N GLY A 113 36.20 -14.81 -9.12
CA GLY A 113 36.96 -15.58 -8.12
C GLY A 113 37.40 -16.95 -8.64
N VAL A 114 36.48 -17.71 -9.26
CA VAL A 114 36.79 -19.00 -9.86
C VAL A 114 37.80 -18.87 -11.00
N TRP A 115 37.69 -17.82 -11.83
CA TRP A 115 38.66 -17.55 -12.89
C TRP A 115 40.05 -17.24 -12.32
N PHE A 116 40.15 -16.44 -11.26
CA PHE A 116 41.42 -16.15 -10.57
C PHE A 116 42.05 -17.42 -10.02
N ILE A 117 41.29 -18.28 -9.33
CA ILE A 117 41.79 -19.56 -8.81
C ILE A 117 42.31 -20.46 -9.95
N ARG A 118 41.56 -20.57 -11.06
CA ARG A 118 42.00 -21.36 -12.22
C ARG A 118 43.26 -20.79 -12.88
N LYS A 119 43.37 -19.46 -12.97
CA LYS A 119 44.56 -18.81 -13.53
C LYS A 119 45.78 -19.00 -12.64
N ALA A 120 45.63 -18.89 -11.31
CA ALA A 120 46.69 -19.16 -10.35
C ALA A 120 47.17 -20.63 -10.45
N ASN A 121 46.23 -21.59 -10.48
CA ASN A 121 46.59 -23.01 -10.63
C ASN A 121 47.31 -23.31 -11.95
N ARG A 122 46.90 -22.71 -13.08
CA ARG A 122 47.63 -22.87 -14.35
C ARG A 122 49.02 -22.24 -14.33
N SER A 123 49.23 -21.16 -13.58
CA SER A 123 50.54 -20.52 -13.43
C SER A 123 51.49 -21.29 -12.51
N LEU A 124 50.95 -22.13 -11.62
CA LEU A 124 51.71 -23.00 -10.71
C LEU A 124 52.07 -24.35 -11.33
N SER A 125 51.47 -24.69 -12.48
CA SER A 125 51.82 -25.86 -13.28
C SER A 125 52.56 -25.48 -14.59
N PRO A 126 53.72 -24.80 -14.56
CA PRO A 126 54.59 -24.72 -15.73
C PRO A 126 55.34 -26.06 -15.80
N LEU A 127 54.96 -26.89 -16.77
CA LEU A 127 55.85 -27.91 -17.31
C LEU A 127 56.63 -27.28 -18.46
#